data_AF-A0A950LRN9-F1
#
_entry.id   AF-A0A950LRN9-F1
#
_cell.length_a   1.000
_cell.length_b   1.000
_cell.length_c   1.000
_cell.angle_alpha   90.00
_cell.angle_beta   90.00
_cell.angle_gamma   90.00
#
_symmetry.space_group_name_H-M   'P 1'
#
loop_
_entity.id
_entity.type
_entity.pdbx_description
1 polymer ?
#
loop_
_entity_poly.entity_id
_entity_poly.type
_entity_poly.pdbx_seq_one_letter_code
_entity_poly.pdbx_strand_id
1 'polypeptide(L)'
;MPHSHDAQTYVGTLIELNVGGEGPNSAQLEFSIAPLKGAGEPQTFVVQAAEPQVFTAMATLLTAAYMAKMIVTVGYVARPAQTPMVTNVKLGGPDADGSRSRMGFT
;
A
#
# COMPACT_ATOMS: atom_id res chain seq x y z
N MET A 1 17.17 25.59 -6.80
CA MET A 1 17.42 24.51 -5.80
C MET A 1 16.54 23.33 -6.20
N PRO A 2 17.05 22.12 -6.38
CA PRO A 2 16.24 21.01 -6.88
C PRO A 2 15.40 20.46 -5.73
N HIS A 3 14.07 20.62 -5.82
CA HIS A 3 13.14 19.93 -4.92
C HIS A 3 13.11 18.46 -5.30
N SER A 4 13.82 17.64 -4.55
CA SER A 4 13.69 16.19 -4.60
C SER A 4 12.23 15.83 -4.28
N HIS A 5 11.54 15.24 -5.25
CA HIS A 5 10.31 14.48 -5.01
C HIS A 5 10.72 13.21 -4.26
N ASP A 6 11.05 13.33 -2.98
CA ASP A 6 11.53 12.20 -2.18
C ASP A 6 10.41 11.18 -2.02
N ALA A 7 10.67 9.96 -2.51
CA ALA A 7 9.76 8.84 -2.35
C ALA A 7 9.61 8.55 -0.84
N GLN A 8 8.39 8.71 -0.33
CA GLN A 8 8.04 8.44 1.06
C GLN A 8 7.67 6.98 1.23
N THR A 9 7.76 6.45 2.45
CA THR A 9 7.39 5.07 2.76
C THR A 9 6.36 5.04 3.89
N TYR A 10 5.30 4.25 3.72
CA TYR A 10 4.29 3.98 4.73
C TYR A 10 4.25 2.48 5.04
N VAL A 11 4.11 2.12 6.31
CA VAL A 11 4.10 0.72 6.76
C VAL A 11 2.90 0.50 7.67
N GLY A 12 2.10 -0.52 7.37
CA GLY A 12 0.89 -0.80 8.12
C GLY A 12 0.17 -2.04 7.63
N THR A 13 -1.09 -2.19 8.02
CA THR A 13 -1.95 -3.29 7.62
C THR A 13 -3.07 -2.76 6.73
N LEU A 14 -3.35 -3.45 5.63
CA LEU A 14 -4.49 -3.14 4.76
C LEU A 14 -5.79 -3.27 5.56
N ILE A 15 -6.60 -2.22 5.56
CA ILE A 15 -7.91 -2.19 6.23
C ILE A 15 -9.08 -2.02 5.27
N GLU A 16 -8.80 -1.56 4.06
CA GLU A 16 -9.79 -1.34 3.02
C GLU A 16 -9.13 -1.52 1.64
N LEU A 17 -9.85 -2.13 0.72
CA LEU A 17 -9.44 -2.32 -0.67
C LEU A 17 -10.65 -2.12 -1.58
N ASN A 18 -10.55 -1.15 -2.48
CA ASN A 18 -11.52 -0.88 -3.52
C ASN A 18 -10.91 -1.17 -4.90
N VAL A 19 -11.48 -2.17 -5.58
CA VAL A 19 -11.09 -2.58 -6.93
C VAL A 19 -12.16 -2.10 -7.90
N GLY A 20 -11.95 -0.91 -8.49
CA GLY A 20 -12.82 -0.35 -9.50
C GLY A 20 -12.38 -0.78 -10.90
N GLY A 21 -13.24 -1.49 -11.63
CA GLY A 21 -12.95 -1.99 -12.98
C GLY A 21 -13.68 -1.27 -14.11
N GLU A 22 -14.57 -0.31 -13.82
CA GLU A 22 -15.45 0.32 -14.80
C GLU A 22 -15.17 1.82 -14.98
N GLY A 23 -15.19 2.28 -16.23
CA GLY A 23 -14.98 3.69 -16.58
C GLY A 23 -13.50 4.10 -16.69
N PRO A 24 -13.19 5.41 -16.69
CA PRO A 24 -11.83 5.95 -16.86
C PRO A 24 -10.82 5.49 -15.79
N ASN A 25 -11.32 4.94 -14.68
CA ASN A 25 -10.54 4.45 -13.54
C ASN A 25 -10.40 2.92 -13.54
N SER A 26 -10.72 2.23 -14.65
CA SER A 26 -10.70 0.76 -14.75
C SER A 26 -9.34 0.11 -14.48
N ALA A 27 -8.27 0.91 -14.43
CA ALA A 27 -6.92 0.48 -14.12
C ALA A 27 -6.39 1.03 -12.78
N GLN A 28 -7.28 1.56 -11.93
CA GLN A 28 -6.94 2.12 -10.63
C GLN A 28 -7.37 1.20 -9.49
N LEU A 29 -6.47 1.01 -8.53
CA LEU A 29 -6.73 0.33 -7.28
C LEU A 29 -6.58 1.35 -6.17
N GLU A 30 -7.62 1.50 -5.36
CA GLU A 30 -7.59 2.35 -4.18
C GLU A 30 -7.59 1.46 -2.93
N PHE A 31 -6.75 1.78 -1.95
CA PHE A 31 -6.68 1.00 -0.72
C PHE A 31 -6.20 1.86 0.45
N SER A 32 -6.61 1.48 1.66
CA SER A 32 -6.28 2.19 2.89
C SER A 32 -5.44 1.29 3.81
N ILE A 33 -4.40 1.88 4.41
CA ILE A 33 -3.52 1.19 5.35
C ILE A 33 -3.59 1.86 6.72
N ALA A 34 -3.86 1.07 7.75
CA ALA A 34 -3.74 1.49 9.16
C ALA A 34 -2.32 1.24 9.69
N PRO A 35 -1.78 2.12 10.54
CA PRO A 35 -0.44 1.93 11.11
C PRO A 35 -0.37 0.76 12.11
N LEU A 36 0.74 0.01 12.10
CA LEU A 36 0.96 -1.23 12.90
C LEU A 36 0.86 -1.08 14.43
N LYS A 37 0.83 0.15 14.96
CA LYS A 37 0.82 0.41 16.42
C LYS A 37 -0.39 1.22 16.89
N GLY A 38 -1.45 1.31 16.07
CA GLY A 38 -2.70 2.00 16.43
C GLY A 38 -2.59 3.51 16.66
N ALA A 39 -1.40 4.09 16.50
CA ALA A 39 -1.15 5.52 16.63
C ALA A 39 -0.98 6.13 15.23
N GLY A 40 -2.08 6.66 14.69
CA GLY A 40 -2.13 7.38 13.42
C GLY A 40 -3.42 7.11 12.67
N GLU A 41 -3.85 8.09 11.88
CA GLU A 41 -5.00 7.95 10.99
C GLU A 41 -4.63 7.02 9.82
N PRO A 42 -5.57 6.18 9.35
CA PRO A 42 -5.36 5.43 8.13
C PRO A 42 -5.03 6.34 6.95
N GLN A 43 -4.17 5.86 6.07
CA GLN A 43 -3.79 6.58 4.86
C GLN A 43 -4.29 5.82 3.62
N THR A 44 -4.98 6.54 2.73
CA THR A 44 -5.48 6.02 1.46
C THR A 44 -4.46 6.27 0.34
N PHE A 45 -4.30 5.27 -0.53
CA PHE A 45 -3.36 5.25 -1.63
C PHE A 45 -4.05 4.83 -2.92
N VAL A 46 -3.52 5.29 -4.05
CA VAL A 46 -3.95 4.86 -5.38
C VAL A 46 -2.77 4.29 -6.15
N VAL A 47 -2.97 3.09 -6.71
CA VAL A 47 -2.12 2.48 -7.73
C VAL A 47 -2.81 2.62 -9.07
N GLN A 48 -2.13 3.16 -10.06
CA GLN A 48 -2.57 3.13 -11.45
C GLN A 48 -1.70 2.15 -12.22
N ALA A 49 -2.29 1.05 -12.67
CA ALA A 49 -1.61 0.07 -13.50
C ALA A 49 -1.80 0.45 -14.97
N ALA A 50 -0.70 0.53 -15.73
CA ALA A 50 -0.78 0.80 -17.17
C ALA A 50 -1.26 -0.42 -17.97
N GLU A 51 -1.02 -1.62 -17.44
CA GLU A 51 -1.29 -2.88 -18.12
C GLU A 51 -2.33 -3.72 -17.35
N PRO A 52 -3.30 -4.36 -18.03
CA PRO A 52 -4.31 -5.19 -17.38
C PRO A 52 -3.71 -6.33 -16.54
N GLN A 53 -2.60 -6.92 -16.98
CA GLN A 53 -1.93 -8.01 -16.25
C GLN A 53 -1.36 -7.53 -14.92
N VAL A 54 -0.76 -6.33 -14.91
CA VAL A 54 -0.23 -5.68 -13.70
C VAL A 54 -1.37 -5.31 -12.76
N PHE A 55 -2.48 -4.80 -13.30
CA PHE A 55 -3.68 -4.52 -12.52
C PHE A 55 -4.20 -5.76 -11.80
N THR A 56 -4.42 -6.87 -12.52
CA THR A 56 -4.91 -8.12 -11.94
C THR A 56 -3.92 -8.69 -10.92
N ALA A 57 -2.62 -8.63 -11.19
CA ALA A 57 -1.59 -9.09 -10.25
C ALA A 57 -1.61 -8.27 -8.95
N MET A 58 -1.67 -6.94 -9.05
CA MET A 58 -1.74 -6.05 -7.88
C MET A 58 -3.03 -6.21 -7.09
N ALA A 59 -4.17 -6.33 -7.77
CA ALA A 59 -5.47 -6.57 -7.13
C ALA A 59 -5.45 -7.89 -6.35
N THR A 60 -4.93 -8.96 -6.96
CA THR A 60 -4.79 -10.27 -6.32
C THR A 60 -3.86 -10.21 -5.11
N LEU A 61 -2.71 -9.56 -5.27
CA LEU A 61 -1.70 -9.39 -4.21
C LEU A 61 -2.27 -8.63 -3.00
N LEU A 62 -2.93 -7.49 -3.24
CA LEU A 62 -3.52 -6.66 -2.18
C LEU A 62 -4.71 -7.36 -1.53
N THR A 63 -5.53 -8.08 -2.30
CA THR A 63 -6.63 -8.88 -1.75
C THR A 63 -6.10 -9.97 -0.83
N ALA A 64 -5.07 -10.70 -1.23
CA ALA A 64 -4.43 -11.71 -0.39
C ALA A 64 -3.84 -11.10 0.88
N ALA A 65 -3.16 -9.95 0.76
CA ALA A 65 -2.59 -9.23 1.91
C ALA A 65 -3.67 -8.75 2.90
N TYR A 66 -4.81 -8.26 2.40
CA TYR A 66 -5.96 -7.88 3.22
C TYR A 66 -6.53 -9.10 3.98
N MET A 67 -6.79 -10.20 3.27
CA MET A 67 -7.36 -11.42 3.87
C MET A 67 -6.43 -12.06 4.91
N ALA A 68 -5.12 -12.04 4.65
CA ALA A 68 -4.10 -12.60 5.55
C ALA A 68 -3.59 -11.62 6.60
N LYS A 69 -4.15 -10.39 6.66
CA LYS A 69 -3.69 -9.30 7.55
C LYS A 69 -2.17 -9.12 7.50
N MET A 70 -1.61 -9.07 6.29
CA MET A 70 -0.17 -8.93 6.09
C MET A 70 0.27 -7.50 6.33
N ILE A 71 1.48 -7.35 6.86
CA ILE A 71 2.16 -6.05 6.89
C ILE A 71 2.43 -5.64 5.45
N VAL A 72 2.03 -4.43 5.09
CA VAL A 72 2.26 -3.82 3.78
C VAL A 72 3.16 -2.61 3.94
N THR A 73 4.20 -2.56 3.14
CA THR A 73 5.07 -1.39 2.98
C THR A 73 4.82 -0.79 1.61
N VAL A 74 4.45 0.49 1.58
CA VAL A 74 4.12 1.25 0.38
C VAL A 74 5.11 2.39 0.23
N GLY A 75 5.86 2.42 -0.86
CA GLY A 75 6.54 3.62 -1.29
C GLY A 75 5.60 4.47 -2.14
N TYR A 76 5.58 5.77 -1.91
CA TYR A 76 4.67 6.69 -2.58
C TYR A 76 5.28 8.06 -2.79
N VAL A 77 4.72 8.80 -3.74
CA VAL A 77 5.03 10.22 -3.96
C VAL A 77 3.84 11.04 -3.49
N ALA A 78 4.04 11.82 -2.43
CA ALA A 78 3.05 12.78 -1.96
C ALA A 78 2.96 13.95 -2.95
N ARG A 79 1.73 14.33 -3.32
CA ARG A 79 1.47 15.55 -4.10
C ARG A 79 0.47 16.41 -3.31
N PRO A 80 0.70 17.73 -3.20
CA PRO A 80 -0.25 18.60 -2.52
C PRO A 80 -1.65 18.46 -3.11
N ALA A 81 -2.65 18.25 -2.24
CA ALA A 81 -4.08 18.12 -2.60
C ALA A 81 -4.44 16.97 -3.56
N GLN A 82 -3.60 15.94 -3.69
CA GLN A 82 -3.91 14.73 -4.46
C GLN A 82 -3.67 13.48 -3.63
N THR A 83 -4.42 12.42 -3.92
CA THR A 83 -4.16 11.11 -3.30
C THR A 83 -2.74 10.65 -3.64
N PRO A 84 -1.95 10.18 -2.66
CA PRO A 84 -0.58 9.79 -2.91
C PRO A 84 -0.49 8.65 -3.93
N MET A 85 0.39 8.81 -4.92
CA MET A 85 0.58 7.82 -5.96
C MET A 85 1.64 6.82 -5.55
N VAL A 86 1.30 5.54 -5.64
CA VAL A 86 2.18 4.44 -5.21
C VAL A 86 3.27 4.18 -6.25
N THR A 87 4.51 4.05 -5.77
CA THR A 87 5.68 3.70 -6.59
C THR A 87 6.11 2.26 -6.41
N ASN A 88 5.90 1.68 -5.23
CA ASN A 88 6.13 0.26 -4.97
C ASN A 88 5.28 -0.25 -3.82
N VAL A 89 5.03 -1.55 -3.81
CA VAL A 89 4.35 -2.27 -2.73
C VAL A 89 5.20 -3.47 -2.37
N LYS A 90 5.42 -3.69 -1.08
CA LYS A 90 6.08 -4.88 -0.54
C LYS A 90 5.19 -5.47 0.54
N LEU A 91 5.02 -6.79 0.50
CA LEU A 91 4.33 -7.54 1.54
C LEU A 91 5.35 -8.14 2.52
N GLY A 92 5.09 -7.97 3.81
CA GLY A 92 5.82 -8.60 4.90
C GLY A 92 5.09 -9.83 5.44
N GLY A 93 5.48 -10.29 6.63
CA GLY A 93 4.75 -11.36 7.32
C GLY A 93 3.35 -10.92 7.77
N PRO A 94 2.52 -11.86 8.27
CA PRO A 94 1.27 -11.52 8.94
C PRO A 94 1.55 -10.55 10.09
N ASP A 95 0.64 -9.60 10.29
CA ASP A 95 0.64 -8.67 11.42
C ASP A 95 0.32 -9.46 12.71
N ALA A 96 1.36 -10.10 13.23
CA ALA A 96 1.32 -10.85 14.46
C ALA A 96 1.38 -9.86 15.62
N ASP A 97 0.24 -9.25 15.94
CA ASP A 97 -0.01 -8.33 17.06
C ASP A 97 1.05 -8.48 18.18
N GLY A 98 2.10 -7.66 18.12
CA GLY A 98 3.15 -7.49 19.14
C GLY A 98 4.26 -8.55 19.32
N SER A 99 4.36 -9.67 18.59
CA SER A 99 5.23 -10.80 19.02
C SER A 99 6.33 -11.27 18.06
N ARG A 100 6.98 -10.37 17.30
CA ARG A 100 8.34 -10.65 16.78
C ARG A 100 9.26 -9.44 16.89
N SER A 101 9.68 -9.18 18.13
CA SER A 101 11.02 -8.64 18.39
C SER A 101 12.07 -9.55 17.74
N ARG A 102 13.02 -8.93 17.02
CA ARG A 102 14.39 -9.42 16.77
C ARG A 102 14.55 -10.86 16.22
N MET A 103 14.74 -10.96 14.91
CA MET A 103 15.88 -11.70 14.32
C MET A 103 16.26 -10.88 13.07
N GLY A 104 17.37 -10.15 12.99
CA GLY A 104 18.72 -10.55 13.36
C GLY A 104 19.28 -11.43 12.25
N PHE A 105 19.58 -10.85 11.09
CA PHE A 105 20.45 -11.48 10.10
C PHE A 105 21.85 -10.90 10.29
N THR A 106 22.68 -11.64 11.02
CA THR A 106 24.14 -11.64 10.88
C THR A 106 24.52 -12.38 9.61
#